data_AF-A0A3B8QKM1-F1
#
_entry.id   AF-A0A3B8QKM1-F1
#
_cell.length_a   1.000
_cell.length_b   1.000
_cell.length_c   1.000
_cell.angle_alpha   90.00
_cell.angle_beta   90.00
_cell.angle_gamma   90.00
#
_symmetry.space_group_name_H-M   'P 1'
#
loop_
_entity.id
_entity.type
_entity.pdbx_description
1 polymer ?
#
loop_
_entity_poly.entity_id
_entity_poly.type
_entity_poly.pdbx_seq_one_letter_code
_entity_poly.pdbx_strand_id
1 'polypeptide(L)'
;MLTYGPYTAQALALDAGLLWTLDSGRTSFGLVVKNAGRSIEYFASERESLPMDVQVVLSQKLKHAPFRWNLAYTHLQRWDMRYLDPQLITKDPLSGEVTVQEISIWNNALRHLHPSVEAQLGGRIFVQVGYDVRRQMEMRLPTRRSNPGLSFGLSLQTARMAYQYGSAVYHVAGRLNQFTLIRRL
;
A
#
# COMPACT_ATOMS: atom_id res chain seq x y z
N MET A 1 -37.65 4.23 -9.06
CA MET A 1 -36.33 4.03 -9.70
C MET A 1 -35.64 5.39 -9.68
N LEU A 2 -34.78 5.66 -8.69
CA LEU A 2 -34.07 6.94 -8.59
C LEU A 2 -32.90 6.91 -9.58
N THR A 3 -33.05 7.61 -10.70
CA THR A 3 -31.97 7.84 -11.65
C THR A 3 -31.01 8.83 -11.02
N TYR A 4 -29.89 8.34 -10.47
CA TYR A 4 -28.72 9.18 -10.26
C TYR A 4 -28.29 9.67 -11.65
N GLY A 5 -28.45 10.97 -11.92
CA GLY A 5 -27.93 11.57 -13.14
C GLY A 5 -26.43 11.31 -13.28
N PRO A 6 -25.84 11.37 -14.49
CA PRO A 6 -24.42 11.11 -14.68
C PRO A 6 -23.61 12.30 -14.16
N TYR A 7 -23.47 12.41 -12.83
CA TYR A 7 -22.54 13.32 -12.21
C TYR A 7 -21.13 12.77 -12.45
N THR A 8 -20.45 13.35 -13.43
CA THR A 8 -19.03 13.11 -13.68
C THR A 8 -18.25 14.25 -13.06
N ALA A 9 -17.18 13.94 -12.35
CA ALA A 9 -16.24 14.95 -11.87
C ALA A 9 -14.85 14.62 -12.42
N GLN A 10 -14.21 15.62 -12.98
CA GLN A 10 -12.85 15.52 -13.48
C GLN A 10 -11.87 16.14 -12.49
N ALA A 11 -10.68 15.56 -12.41
CA ALA A 11 -9.60 16.04 -11.56
C ALA A 11 -8.27 16.01 -12.30
N LEU A 12 -7.38 16.93 -11.94
CA LEU A 12 -6.00 16.93 -12.40
C LEU A 12 -5.08 16.61 -11.22
N ALA A 13 -4.17 15.68 -11.46
CA ALA A 13 -3.20 15.21 -10.49
C ALA A 13 -1.82 15.17 -11.13
N LEU A 14 -0.80 15.43 -10.32
CA LEU A 14 0.60 15.31 -10.69
C LEU A 14 1.31 14.38 -9.72
N ASP A 15 2.25 13.61 -10.26
CA ASP A 15 3.14 12.74 -9.52
C ASP A 15 4.58 13.24 -9.70
N ALA A 16 5.35 13.25 -8.62
CA ALA A 16 6.76 13.63 -8.63
C ALA A 16 7.56 12.68 -7.74
N GLY A 17 8.82 12.43 -8.10
CA GLY A 17 9.69 11.56 -7.30
C GLY A 17 11.16 11.88 -7.47
N LEU A 18 11.92 11.63 -6.40
CA LEU A 18 13.37 11.73 -6.35
C LEU A 18 13.94 10.37 -5.92
N LEU A 19 15.00 9.93 -6.59
CA LEU A 19 15.71 8.70 -6.30
C LEU A 19 17.19 8.99 -6.13
N TRP A 20 17.72 8.64 -4.96
CA TRP A 20 19.15 8.69 -4.66
C TRP A 20 19.68 7.28 -4.53
N THR A 21 20.78 7.00 -5.22
CA THR A 21 21.37 5.67 -5.26
C THR A 21 22.84 5.75 -4.86
N LEU A 22 23.23 4.92 -3.88
CA LEU A 22 24.58 4.84 -3.34
C LEU A 22 25.15 3.43 -3.52
N ASP A 23 26.43 3.26 -3.14
CA ASP A 23 27.10 1.96 -3.07
C ASP A 23 27.06 1.15 -4.37
N SER A 24 27.23 1.84 -5.51
CA SER A 24 27.16 1.26 -6.86
C SER A 24 25.81 0.61 -7.18
N GLY A 25 24.70 1.16 -6.68
CA GLY A 25 23.35 0.63 -6.97
C GLY A 25 22.80 -0.32 -5.91
N ARG A 26 23.50 -0.51 -4.79
CA ARG A 26 23.06 -1.43 -3.73
C ARG A 26 22.11 -0.77 -2.76
N THR A 27 22.33 0.50 -2.43
CA THR A 27 21.49 1.24 -1.47
C THR A 27 20.73 2.30 -2.24
N SER A 28 19.43 2.42 -2.03
CA SER A 28 18.59 3.44 -2.66
C SER A 28 17.64 4.06 -1.65
N PHE A 29 17.46 5.38 -1.78
CA PHE A 29 16.49 6.16 -1.05
C PHE A 29 15.58 6.83 -2.08
N GLY A 30 14.27 6.67 -1.92
CA GLY A 30 13.26 7.26 -2.78
C GLY A 30 12.34 8.16 -1.97
N LEU A 31 12.01 9.34 -2.52
CA LEU A 31 10.92 10.19 -2.06
C LEU A 31 9.93 10.32 -3.20
N VAL A 32 8.65 10.05 -2.96
CA VAL A 32 7.60 10.11 -3.98
C VAL A 32 6.40 10.86 -3.43
N VAL A 33 5.87 11.78 -4.23
CA VAL A 33 4.61 12.47 -4.00
C VAL A 33 3.67 12.05 -5.12
N LYS A 34 2.56 11.39 -4.77
CA LYS A 34 1.55 10.91 -5.71
C LYS A 34 0.26 11.69 -5.56
N ASN A 35 -0.49 11.77 -6.64
CA ASN A 35 -1.82 12.35 -6.74
C ASN A 35 -1.91 13.78 -6.17
N ALA A 36 -0.85 14.58 -6.30
CA ALA A 36 -0.87 15.96 -5.86
C ALA A 36 -1.67 16.80 -6.85
N GLY A 37 -2.84 17.26 -6.45
CA GLY A 37 -3.71 18.00 -7.34
C GLY A 37 -5.04 18.37 -6.72
N ARG A 38 -5.99 18.77 -7.56
CA ARG A 38 -7.33 19.15 -7.13
C ARG A 38 -8.36 18.76 -8.19
N SER A 39 -9.57 18.47 -7.73
CA SER A 39 -10.73 18.30 -8.61
C SER A 39 -11.05 19.62 -9.31
N ILE A 40 -11.26 19.52 -10.62
CA ILE A 40 -11.64 20.63 -11.52
C ILE A 40 -13.14 20.87 -11.43
N GLU A 41 -13.92 19.79 -11.41
CA GLU A 41 -15.38 19.80 -11.36
C GLU A 41 -15.87 19.34 -9.99
N TYR A 42 -17.04 19.83 -9.59
CA TYR A 42 -17.68 19.48 -8.33
C TYR A 42 -18.54 18.23 -8.52
N PHE A 43 -18.47 17.30 -7.56
CA PHE A 43 -19.48 16.25 -7.48
C PHE A 43 -20.64 16.78 -6.64
N ALA A 44 -21.79 17.01 -7.31
CA ALA A 44 -22.97 17.68 -6.76
C ALA A 44 -22.73 19.13 -6.28
N SER A 45 -22.09 19.32 -5.13
CA SER A 45 -21.81 20.62 -4.50
C SER A 45 -20.60 20.60 -3.56
N GLU A 46 -19.92 19.46 -3.43
CA GLU A 46 -18.72 19.32 -2.61
C GLU A 46 -17.49 19.08 -3.49
N ARG A 47 -16.37 19.64 -3.05
CA ARG A 47 -15.08 19.44 -3.70
C ARG A 47 -14.38 18.25 -3.04
N GLU A 48 -14.36 17.12 -3.73
CA GLU A 48 -13.59 15.97 -3.26
C GLU A 48 -12.09 16.24 -3.40
N SER A 49 -11.35 16.02 -2.32
CA SER A 49 -9.89 16.13 -2.30
C SER A 49 -9.26 14.85 -2.87
N LEU A 50 -8.29 15.02 -3.78
CA LEU A 50 -7.54 13.89 -4.33
C LEU A 50 -6.77 13.12 -3.24
N PRO A 51 -6.61 11.80 -3.38
CA PRO A 51 -5.88 10.96 -2.43
C PRO A 51 -4.36 11.15 -2.58
N MET A 52 -3.88 12.36 -2.26
CA MET A 52 -2.47 12.69 -2.25
C MET A 52 -1.72 11.78 -1.28
N ASP A 53 -0.59 11.24 -1.71
CA ASP A 53 0.22 10.31 -0.92
C ASP A 53 1.70 10.62 -1.03
N VAL A 54 2.31 10.97 0.11
CA VAL A 54 3.73 11.24 0.24
C VAL A 54 4.40 10.01 0.86
N GLN A 55 5.37 9.44 0.16
CA GLN A 55 6.03 8.19 0.54
C GLN A 55 7.54 8.35 0.53
N VAL A 56 8.19 7.68 1.47
CA VAL A 56 9.64 7.49 1.49
C VAL A 56 9.94 6.00 1.41
N VAL A 57 10.93 5.60 0.63
CA VAL A 57 11.32 4.21 0.44
C VAL A 57 12.81 4.04 0.63
N LEU A 58 13.19 3.12 1.50
CA LEU A 58 14.56 2.65 1.65
C LEU A 58 14.69 1.27 1.02
N SER A 59 15.73 1.06 0.24
CA SER A 59 16.03 -0.21 -0.39
C SER A 59 17.51 -0.53 -0.25
N GLN A 60 17.83 -1.77 0.10
CA GLN A 60 19.22 -2.22 0.15
C GLN A 60 19.37 -3.65 -0.34
N LYS A 61 20.26 -3.83 -1.31
CA LYS A 61 20.71 -5.13 -1.81
C LYS A 61 21.94 -5.59 -1.02
N LEU A 62 21.88 -6.81 -0.50
CA LEU A 62 22.98 -7.41 0.24
C LEU A 62 24.17 -7.70 -0.70
N LYS A 63 25.40 -7.53 -0.20
CA LYS A 63 26.63 -7.70 -1.00
C LYS A 63 26.89 -9.16 -1.38
N HIS A 64 26.68 -10.08 -0.42
CA HIS A 64 27.04 -11.49 -0.56
C HIS A 64 25.82 -12.41 -0.71
N ALA A 65 24.62 -11.84 -0.79
CA ALA A 65 23.38 -12.62 -0.89
C ALA A 65 22.49 -12.04 -1.98
N PRO A 66 21.71 -12.90 -2.68
CA PRO A 66 20.80 -12.47 -3.74
C PRO A 66 19.57 -11.71 -3.23
N PHE A 67 19.56 -11.24 -1.98
CA PHE A 67 18.41 -10.60 -1.37
C PHE A 67 18.52 -9.07 -1.40
N ARG A 68 17.38 -8.43 -1.64
CA ARG A 68 17.15 -7.00 -1.45
C ARG A 68 15.98 -6.84 -0.51
N TRP A 69 16.16 -6.10 0.56
CA TRP A 69 15.06 -5.69 1.41
C TRP A 69 14.64 -4.27 1.04
N ASN A 70 13.36 -3.98 1.23
CA ASN A 70 12.80 -2.64 1.07
C ASN A 70 11.90 -2.34 2.26
N LEU A 71 11.86 -1.08 2.64
CA LEU A 71 10.95 -0.56 3.63
C LEU A 71 10.36 0.74 3.07
N ALA A 72 9.06 0.72 2.79
CA ALA A 72 8.33 1.92 2.43
C ALA A 72 7.59 2.46 3.65
N TYR A 73 7.65 3.78 3.82
CA TYR A 73 6.90 4.54 4.80
C TYR A 73 5.95 5.48 4.04
N THR A 74 4.64 5.22 4.12
CA THR A 74 3.62 5.83 3.26
C THR A 74 2.72 6.78 4.02
N HIS A 75 1.92 7.58 3.32
CA HIS A 75 0.96 8.52 3.91
C HIS A 75 1.59 9.54 4.87
N LEU A 76 2.79 10.02 4.55
CA LEU A 76 3.55 10.98 5.38
C LEU A 76 2.81 12.30 5.64
N GLN A 77 1.91 12.70 4.74
CA GLN A 77 1.07 13.88 4.84
C GLN A 77 0.01 13.79 5.95
N ARG A 78 -0.35 12.58 6.40
CA ARG A 78 -1.37 12.36 7.43
C ARG A 78 -0.87 11.34 8.44
N TRP A 79 -0.39 11.83 9.59
CA TRP A 79 0.07 10.96 10.67
C TRP A 79 -1.03 10.04 11.20
N ASP A 80 -2.25 10.52 11.42
CA ASP A 80 -3.29 9.66 11.98
C ASP A 80 -3.91 8.74 10.92
N MET A 81 -3.56 7.46 11.00
CA MET A 81 -4.04 6.38 10.14
C MET A 81 -4.90 5.37 10.93
N ARG A 82 -5.35 5.74 12.13
CA ARG A 82 -6.18 4.89 12.97
C ARG A 82 -7.58 4.80 12.36
N TYR A 83 -7.99 3.59 12.01
CA TYR A 83 -9.35 3.30 11.61
C TYR A 83 -10.17 2.89 12.84
N LEU A 84 -11.21 3.65 13.14
CA LEU A 84 -12.18 3.31 14.16
C LEU A 84 -13.23 2.40 13.54
N ASP A 85 -13.18 1.11 13.88
CA ASP A 85 -14.21 0.17 13.46
C ASP A 85 -15.49 0.41 14.29
N PRO A 86 -16.62 0.78 13.67
CA PRO A 86 -17.88 0.97 14.37
C PRO A 86 -18.35 -0.29 15.12
N GLN A 87 -17.89 -1.47 14.69
CA GLN A 87 -18.22 -2.75 15.33
C GLN A 87 -17.43 -3.01 16.62
N LEU A 88 -16.35 -2.25 16.87
CA LEU A 88 -15.53 -2.36 18.09
C LEU A 88 -15.93 -1.33 19.15
N ILE A 89 -16.92 -0.48 18.88
CA ILE A 89 -17.47 0.46 19.84
C ILE A 89 -18.32 -0.31 20.86
N THR A 90 -17.77 -0.52 22.06
CA THR A 90 -18.52 -1.15 23.15
C THR A 90 -19.29 -0.06 23.88
N LYS A 91 -20.62 -0.14 23.83
CA LYS A 91 -21.50 0.69 24.67
C LYS A 91 -21.81 -0.09 25.93
N ASP A 92 -21.52 0.50 27.08
CA ASP A 92 -21.94 -0.07 28.35
C ASP A 92 -23.49 -0.02 28.45
N PRO A 93 -24.17 -1.18 28.54
CA PRO A 93 -25.63 -1.23 28.58
C PRO A 93 -26.24 -0.63 29.85
N LEU A 94 -25.44 -0.34 30.89
CA LEU A 94 -25.92 0.21 32.16
C LEU A 94 -25.69 1.73 32.28
N SER A 95 -24.56 2.24 31.79
CA SER A 95 -24.16 3.66 31.92
C SER A 95 -24.33 4.47 30.62
N GLY A 96 -24.47 3.81 29.47
CA GLY A 96 -24.49 4.46 28.16
C GLY A 96 -23.14 5.04 27.72
N GLU A 97 -22.07 4.84 28.50
CA GLU A 97 -20.73 5.31 28.15
C GLU A 97 -20.18 4.52 26.96
N VAL A 98 -19.56 5.27 26.04
CA VAL A 98 -18.96 4.74 24.82
C VAL A 98 -17.46 4.57 25.09
N THR A 99 -17.02 3.33 25.30
CA THR A 99 -15.59 3.04 25.44
C THR A 99 -14.99 2.82 24.06
N VAL A 100 -14.29 3.84 23.56
CA VAL A 100 -13.47 3.73 22.34
C VAL A 100 -12.11 3.17 22.74
N GLN A 101 -11.75 1.99 22.20
CA GLN A 101 -10.43 1.43 22.45
C GLN A 101 -9.36 2.34 21.85
N GLU A 102 -8.52 2.93 22.70
CA GLU A 102 -7.44 3.79 22.24
C GLU A 102 -6.40 2.99 21.45
N ILE A 103 -6.25 3.33 20.17
CA ILE A 103 -5.19 2.76 19.34
C ILE A 103 -3.89 3.50 19.66
N SER A 104 -2.92 2.74 20.18
CA SER A 104 -1.59 3.24 20.57
C SER A 104 -0.83 3.92 19.41
N ILE A 105 0.02 4.90 19.75
CA ILE A 105 0.91 5.60 18.82
C ILE A 105 1.81 4.65 18.00
N TRP A 106 2.24 3.53 18.60
CA TRP A 106 3.07 2.54 17.92
C TRP A 106 2.27 1.77 16.88
N ASN A 107 1.01 1.44 17.19
CA ASN A 107 0.12 0.83 16.21
C ASN A 107 -0.08 1.75 15.01
N ASN A 108 -0.29 3.04 15.28
CA ASN A 108 -0.40 4.04 14.23
C ASN A 108 0.87 4.13 13.37
N ALA A 109 2.04 4.26 13.98
CA ALA A 109 3.32 4.32 13.27
C ALA A 109 3.56 3.08 12.38
N LEU A 110 3.22 1.88 12.88
CA LEU A 110 3.34 0.63 12.13
C LEU A 110 2.44 0.57 10.89
N ARG A 111 1.27 1.24 10.90
CA ARG A 111 0.36 1.28 9.73
C ARG A 111 0.98 2.00 8.53
N HIS A 112 1.94 2.87 8.74
CA HIS A 112 2.62 3.52 7.63
C HIS A 112 3.73 2.64 7.00
N LEU A 113 4.11 1.53 7.64
CA LEU A 113 5.22 0.69 7.18
C LEU A 113 4.75 -0.43 6.26
N HIS A 114 5.49 -0.59 5.16
CA HIS A 114 5.31 -1.66 4.18
C HIS A 114 6.68 -2.30 3.90
N PRO A 115 7.10 -3.27 4.72
CA PRO A 115 8.31 -4.04 4.46
C PRO A 115 8.11 -5.01 3.30
N SER A 116 9.16 -5.20 2.50
CA SER A 116 9.22 -6.23 1.46
C SER A 116 10.63 -6.77 1.27
N VAL A 117 10.72 -7.97 0.73
CA VAL A 117 11.99 -8.62 0.40
C VAL A 117 11.86 -9.22 -1.00
N GLU A 118 12.93 -9.06 -1.77
CA GLU A 118 13.11 -9.63 -3.09
C GLU A 118 14.34 -10.53 -3.11
N ALA A 119 14.21 -11.73 -3.67
CA ALA A 119 15.29 -12.65 -3.94
C ALA A 119 15.53 -12.72 -5.46
N GLN A 120 16.74 -12.40 -5.89
CA GLN A 120 17.17 -12.46 -7.29
C GLN A 120 17.97 -13.73 -7.57
N LEU A 121 17.32 -14.72 -8.18
CA LEU A 121 17.92 -16.01 -8.50
C LEU A 121 18.42 -16.04 -9.95
N GLY A 122 19.73 -16.25 -10.13
CA GLY A 122 20.35 -16.39 -11.45
C GLY A 122 20.19 -15.17 -12.37
N GLY A 123 19.89 -13.99 -11.82
CA GLY A 123 19.70 -12.74 -12.57
C GLY A 123 18.42 -12.68 -13.42
N ARG A 124 17.64 -13.75 -13.50
CA ARG A 124 16.45 -13.88 -14.37
C ARG A 124 15.17 -14.10 -13.59
N ILE A 125 15.25 -14.76 -12.44
CA ILE A 125 14.09 -15.09 -11.62
C ILE A 125 14.11 -14.18 -10.39
N PHE A 126 12.98 -13.53 -10.12
CA PHE A 126 12.81 -12.66 -8.96
C PHE A 126 11.61 -13.17 -8.17
N VAL A 127 11.84 -13.49 -6.91
CA VAL A 127 10.78 -13.88 -5.98
C VAL A 127 10.62 -12.76 -4.98
N GLN A 128 9.39 -12.30 -4.78
CA GLN A 128 9.07 -11.14 -3.96
C GLN A 128 8.06 -11.53 -2.90
N VAL A 129 8.26 -11.05 -1.68
CA VAL A 129 7.30 -11.14 -0.59
C VAL A 129 7.17 -9.76 0.03
N GLY A 130 5.94 -9.34 0.28
CA GLY A 130 5.64 -8.04 0.87
C GLY A 130 4.56 -8.16 1.93
N TYR A 131 4.54 -7.20 2.85
CA TYR A 131 3.54 -7.14 3.90
C TYR A 131 3.03 -5.72 4.10
N ASP A 132 1.72 -5.54 4.00
CA ASP A 132 1.02 -4.29 4.26
C ASP A 132 0.43 -4.32 5.68
N VAL A 133 1.13 -3.66 6.61
CA VAL A 133 0.79 -3.71 8.04
C VAL A 133 -0.56 -3.04 8.31
N ARG A 134 -0.84 -1.92 7.62
CA ARG A 134 -2.13 -1.25 7.70
C ARG A 134 -3.26 -2.16 7.26
N ARG A 135 -3.09 -2.81 6.10
CA ARG A 135 -4.11 -3.74 5.61
C ARG A 135 -4.35 -4.89 6.55
N GLN A 136 -3.30 -5.43 7.18
CA GLN A 136 -3.47 -6.44 8.22
C GLN A 136 -4.34 -5.92 9.35
N MET A 137 -4.08 -4.71 9.84
CA MET A 137 -4.76 -4.16 11.00
C MET A 137 -6.22 -3.75 10.69
N GLU A 138 -6.49 -3.26 9.48
CA GLU A 138 -7.83 -2.78 9.08
C GLU A 138 -8.75 -3.90 8.61
N MET A 139 -8.20 -4.95 7.98
CA MET A 139 -9.01 -5.98 7.30
C MET A 139 -9.04 -7.33 8.04
N ARG A 140 -8.45 -7.41 9.23
CA ARG A 140 -8.48 -8.62 10.06
C ARG A 140 -9.83 -8.78 10.74
N LEU A 141 -10.53 -9.86 10.43
CA LEU A 141 -11.76 -10.23 11.13
C LEU A 141 -11.45 -10.86 12.50
N PRO A 142 -12.16 -10.45 13.58
CA PRO A 142 -12.02 -11.08 14.89
C PRO A 142 -12.38 -12.57 14.89
N THR A 143 -13.34 -12.96 14.05
CA THR A 143 -13.91 -14.32 14.00
C THR A 143 -13.12 -15.31 13.16
N ARG A 144 -12.18 -14.85 12.31
CA ARG A 144 -11.36 -15.71 11.45
C ARG A 144 -9.93 -15.23 11.36
N ARG A 145 -8.99 -16.15 11.66
CA ARG A 145 -7.56 -15.92 11.44
C ARG A 145 -7.29 -15.77 9.94
N SER A 146 -6.79 -14.61 9.56
CA SER A 146 -6.43 -14.26 8.19
C SER A 146 -5.17 -13.39 8.18
N ASN A 147 -4.47 -13.39 7.04
CA ASN A 147 -3.27 -12.56 6.84
C ASN A 147 -3.49 -11.51 5.72
N PRO A 148 -4.51 -10.64 5.83
CA PRO A 148 -4.71 -9.56 4.85
C PRO A 148 -3.49 -8.64 4.83
N GLY A 149 -2.99 -8.31 3.65
CA GLY A 149 -1.77 -7.52 3.48
C GLY A 149 -0.53 -8.34 3.12
N LEU A 150 -0.55 -9.67 3.24
CA LEU A 150 0.51 -10.52 2.69
C LEU A 150 0.43 -10.57 1.16
N SER A 151 1.56 -10.34 0.50
CA SER A 151 1.69 -10.41 -0.95
C SER A 151 2.89 -11.24 -1.38
N PHE A 152 2.74 -11.94 -2.50
CA PHE A 152 3.77 -12.74 -3.16
C PHE A 152 3.89 -12.32 -4.62
N GLY A 153 5.11 -12.33 -5.14
CA GLY A 153 5.40 -12.04 -6.54
C GLY A 153 6.44 -13.00 -7.11
N LEU A 154 6.27 -13.35 -8.37
CA LEU A 154 7.25 -14.09 -9.16
C LEU A 154 7.44 -13.37 -10.49
N SER A 155 8.68 -13.04 -10.82
CA SER A 155 9.03 -12.45 -12.11
C SER A 155 10.09 -13.27 -12.83
N LEU A 156 9.86 -13.53 -14.11
CA LEU A 156 10.82 -14.16 -15.01
C LEU A 156 11.23 -13.16 -16.09
N GLN A 157 12.51 -12.83 -16.13
CA GLN A 157 13.10 -11.92 -17.10
C GLN A 157 13.86 -12.71 -18.18
N THR A 158 13.49 -12.46 -19.43
CA THR A 158 14.18 -12.90 -20.64
C THR A 158 14.90 -11.69 -21.29
N ALA A 159 15.62 -11.91 -22.39
CA ALA A 159 16.31 -10.83 -23.10
C ALA A 159 15.34 -9.75 -23.64
N ARG A 160 14.13 -10.14 -24.07
CA ARG A 160 13.17 -9.25 -24.74
C ARG A 160 11.85 -9.09 -24.00
N MET A 161 11.58 -9.93 -23.01
CA MET A 161 10.31 -9.97 -22.30
C MET A 161 10.52 -10.17 -20.81
N ALA A 162 9.63 -9.62 -20.00
CA ALA A 162 9.50 -9.95 -18.59
C ALA A 162 8.06 -10.36 -18.29
N TYR A 163 7.91 -11.51 -17.66
CA TYR A 163 6.64 -12.06 -17.20
C TYR A 163 6.58 -11.88 -15.69
N GLN A 164 5.49 -11.33 -15.17
CA GLN A 164 5.31 -11.12 -13.74
C GLN A 164 3.96 -11.66 -13.31
N TYR A 165 3.95 -12.36 -12.18
CA TYR A 165 2.75 -12.82 -11.51
C TYR A 165 2.78 -12.33 -10.06
N GLY A 166 1.68 -11.72 -9.61
CA GLY A 166 1.51 -11.24 -8.25
C GLY A 166 0.24 -11.81 -7.63
N SER A 167 0.30 -12.18 -6.36
CA SER A 167 -0.85 -12.62 -5.57
C SER A 167 -0.84 -11.92 -4.21
N ALA A 168 -1.88 -11.15 -3.92
CA ALA A 168 -2.02 -10.43 -2.66
C ALA A 168 -3.33 -10.79 -1.97
N VAL A 169 -3.27 -11.04 -0.66
CA VAL A 169 -4.46 -11.28 0.16
C VAL A 169 -5.01 -9.91 0.57
N TYR A 170 -6.15 -9.49 0.01
CA TYR A 170 -6.73 -8.17 0.33
C TYR A 170 -7.68 -8.23 1.51
N HIS A 171 -8.55 -9.24 1.53
CA HIS A 171 -9.54 -9.45 2.58
C HIS A 171 -9.75 -10.96 2.80
N VAL A 172 -10.43 -11.33 3.89
CA VAL A 172 -10.80 -12.74 4.16
C VAL A 172 -11.61 -13.36 3.04
N ALA A 173 -12.34 -12.53 2.29
CA ALA A 173 -13.19 -12.96 1.18
C ALA A 173 -12.43 -13.29 -0.11
N GLY A 174 -11.16 -12.90 -0.28
CA GLY A 174 -10.48 -13.15 -1.55
C GLY A 174 -9.04 -12.66 -1.68
N ARG A 175 -8.33 -13.31 -2.61
CA ARG A 175 -6.98 -12.94 -3.07
C ARG A 175 -7.09 -12.23 -4.42
N LEU A 176 -6.36 -11.15 -4.59
CA LEU A 176 -6.15 -10.52 -5.89
C LEU A 176 -4.95 -11.19 -6.56
N ASN A 177 -5.14 -11.69 -7.77
CA ASN A 177 -4.05 -12.21 -8.59
C ASN A 177 -3.91 -11.32 -9.82
N GLN A 178 -2.67 -10.98 -10.16
CA GLN A 178 -2.33 -10.11 -11.28
C GLN A 178 -1.27 -10.79 -12.15
N PHE A 179 -1.42 -10.68 -13.46
CA PHE A 179 -0.42 -11.10 -14.43
C PHE A 179 -0.05 -9.91 -15.30
N THR A 180 1.26 -9.70 -15.50
CA THR A 180 1.80 -8.59 -16.28
C THR A 180 2.85 -9.10 -17.26
N LEU A 181 2.80 -8.56 -18.48
CA LEU A 181 3.78 -8.81 -19.53
C LEU A 181 4.43 -7.49 -19.94
N ILE A 182 5.75 -7.46 -19.95
CA ILE A 182 6.54 -6.29 -20.37
C ILE A 182 7.44 -6.72 -21.52
N ARG A 183 7.43 -5.97 -22.62
CA ARG A 183 8.36 -6.13 -23.73
C ARG A 183 9.46 -5.06 -23.63
N ARG A 184 10.72 -5.49 -23.64
CA ARG A 184 11.88 -4.59 -23.75
C ARG A 184 12.21 -4.41 -25.23
N LEU A 185 12.25 -3.16 -25.67
CA LEU A 185 12.62 -2.77 -27.04
C LEU A 185 14.14 -2.87 -27.22
#